data_AF-A0A1A6AZI6-F1
#
_entry.id   AF-A0A1A6AZI6-F1
#
_cell.length_a   1.000
_cell.length_b   1.000
_cell.length_c   1.000
_cell.angle_alpha   90.00
_cell.angle_beta   90.00
_cell.angle_gamma   90.00
#
_symmetry.space_group_name_H-M   'P 1'
#
loop_
_entity.id
_entity.type
_entity.pdbx_description
1 polymer ?
#
loop_
_entity_poly.entity_id
_entity_poly.type
_entity_poly.pdbx_seq_one_letter_code
_entity_poly.pdbx_strand_id
1 'polypeptide(L)'
;MVMKENILIIDDDKDIREMLVNEILYTLASNKGRVYSTKMLYEMLWKDTFMENDNTVTMHVKNLRNKLGDNIKKGKYIKTIWGVGYKIENDI
;
A
#
# COMPACT_ATOMS: atom_id res chain seq x y z
N MET A 1 -16.19 -13.82 10.58
CA MET A 1 -17.43 -13.94 9.80
C MET A 1 -18.59 -14.10 10.77
N VAL A 2 -19.30 -13.01 11.05
CA VAL A 2 -20.65 -13.03 11.64
C VAL A 2 -21.42 -11.91 10.93
N MET A 3 -22.55 -12.25 10.32
CA MET A 3 -23.51 -11.31 9.74
C MET A 3 -24.61 -11.09 10.78
N LYS A 4 -24.86 -9.84 11.19
CA LYS A 4 -26.16 -9.42 11.76
C LYS A 4 -26.34 -7.92 11.60
N GLU A 5 -27.45 -7.59 10.91
CA GLU A 5 -28.12 -6.30 10.82
C GLU A 5 -27.35 -5.14 10.18
N ASN A 6 -28.12 -4.26 9.53
CA ASN A 6 -27.69 -3.27 8.56
C ASN A 6 -27.01 -2.04 9.21
N ILE A 7 -26.17 -2.26 10.21
CA ILE A 7 -25.22 -1.29 10.73
C ILE A 7 -23.88 -1.75 10.20
N LEU A 8 -23.21 -0.90 9.41
CA LEU A 8 -21.81 -1.09 9.10
C LEU A 8 -21.07 -1.09 10.45
N ILE A 9 -20.86 -2.28 11.02
CA ILE A 9 -19.89 -2.47 12.08
C ILE A 9 -18.57 -2.23 11.37
N ILE A 10 -18.11 -0.98 11.47
CA ILE A 10 -16.76 -0.59 11.08
C ILE A 10 -15.87 -1.48 11.94
N ASP A 11 -15.23 -2.45 11.31
CA ASP A 11 -14.19 -3.22 11.95
C ASP A 11 -12.99 -2.27 11.93
N ASP A 12 -12.90 -1.44 12.98
CA ASP A 12 -12.01 -0.26 13.05
C ASP A 12 -10.60 -0.61 12.55
N ASP A 13 -10.07 -1.78 12.94
CA ASP A 13 -8.75 -2.25 12.52
C ASP A 13 -8.67 -2.58 11.03
N LYS A 14 -9.70 -3.22 10.48
CA LYS A 14 -9.75 -3.56 9.05
C LYS A 14 -9.92 -2.30 8.20
N ASP A 15 -10.79 -1.38 8.61
CA ASP A 15 -11.09 -0.16 7.87
C ASP A 15 -9.90 0.82 7.91
N ILE A 16 -9.19 0.93 9.04
CA ILE A 16 -7.92 1.67 9.12
C ILE A 16 -6.88 1.09 8.16
N ARG A 17 -6.71 -0.25 8.15
CA ARG A 17 -5.76 -0.91 7.24
C ARG A 17 -6.14 -0.71 5.78
N GLU A 18 -7.42 -0.72 5.46
CA GLU A 18 -7.93 -0.49 4.11
C GLU A 18 -7.72 0.97 3.66
N MET A 19 -7.92 1.94 4.56
CA MET A 19 -7.62 3.34 4.31
C MET A 19 -6.13 3.54 4.02
N LEU A 20 -5.24 3.02 4.87
CA LEU A 20 -3.78 3.10 4.68
C LEU A 20 -3.30 2.44 3.38
N VAL A 21 -3.93 1.33 3.00
CA VAL A 21 -3.71 0.67 1.71
C VAL A 21 -4.02 1.62 0.55
N ASN A 22 -5.16 2.29 0.60
CA ASN A 22 -5.57 3.23 -0.45
C ASN A 22 -4.64 4.46 -0.52
N GLU A 23 -4.13 4.92 0.62
CA GLU A 23 -3.16 6.02 0.70
C GLU A 23 -1.82 5.71 0.01
N ILE A 24 -1.30 4.47 0.12
CA ILE A 24 -0.10 4.07 -0.62
C ILE A 24 -0.35 4.16 -2.13
N LEU A 25 -1.48 3.63 -2.61
CA LEU A 25 -1.83 3.67 -4.03
C LEU A 25 -1.98 5.11 -4.50
N TYR A 26 -2.72 5.94 -3.75
CA TYR A 26 -2.94 7.35 -4.05
C TYR A 26 -1.62 8.12 -4.12
N THR A 27 -0.73 7.92 -3.15
CA THR A 27 0.60 8.54 -3.12
C THR A 27 1.39 8.22 -4.37
N LEU A 28 1.51 6.94 -4.72
CA LEU A 28 2.29 6.50 -5.88
C LEU A 28 1.66 6.97 -7.19
N ALA A 29 0.33 6.93 -7.30
CA ALA A 29 -0.41 7.28 -8.51
C ALA A 29 -0.44 8.80 -8.75
N SER A 30 -0.47 9.60 -7.67
CA SER A 30 -0.38 11.07 -7.75
C SER A 30 1.03 11.54 -8.09
N ASN A 31 2.04 10.70 -7.90
CA ASN A 31 3.45 11.00 -8.12
C ASN A 31 4.09 9.97 -9.06
N LYS A 32 3.46 9.75 -10.24
CA LYS A 32 3.97 8.80 -11.23
C LYS A 32 5.44 9.10 -11.60
N GLY A 33 6.21 8.03 -11.85
CA GLY A 33 7.64 8.06 -12.11
C GLY A 33 8.53 8.19 -10.87
N ARG A 34 8.00 8.68 -9.75
CA ARG A 34 8.77 8.85 -8.51
C ARG A 34 8.89 7.54 -7.73
N VAL A 35 10.09 7.25 -7.25
CA VAL A 35 10.37 6.11 -6.37
C VAL A 35 10.23 6.54 -4.91
N TYR A 36 9.47 5.76 -4.14
CA TYR A 36 9.35 5.91 -2.70
C TYR A 36 9.91 4.68 -1.99
N SER A 37 10.78 4.88 -1.01
CA SER A 37 11.28 3.77 -0.19
C SER A 37 10.21 3.29 0.79
N THR A 38 10.38 2.05 1.28
CA THR A 38 9.55 1.49 2.36
C THR A 38 9.52 2.42 3.57
N LYS A 39 10.68 2.92 3.99
CA LYS A 39 10.82 3.88 5.07
C LYS A 39 10.01 5.16 4.81
N MET A 40 10.16 5.77 3.63
CA MET A 40 9.45 7.01 3.30
C MET A 40 7.94 6.83 3.30
N LEU A 41 7.43 5.74 2.72
CA LEU A 41 5.99 5.45 2.72
C LEU A 41 5.47 5.24 4.14
N TYR A 42 6.23 4.51 4.96
CA TYR A 42 5.87 4.28 6.35
C TYR A 42 5.77 5.60 7.12
N GLU A 43 6.86 6.36 7.17
CA GLU A 43 6.94 7.59 7.97
C GLU A 43 5.94 8.65 7.51
N MET A 44 5.69 8.72 6.20
CA MET A 44 4.75 9.68 5.65
C MET A 44 3.28 9.33 5.95
N LEU A 45 2.90 8.05 5.91
CA LEU A 45 1.51 7.62 6.01
C LEU A 45 1.12 7.25 7.45
N TRP A 46 2.01 6.60 8.19
CA TRP A 46 1.80 6.27 9.61
C TRP A 46 2.17 7.40 10.56
N LYS A 47 2.87 8.45 10.08
CA LYS A 47 3.34 9.58 10.90
C LYS A 47 4.19 9.14 12.10
N ASP A 48 4.92 8.04 11.93
CA ASP A 48 5.75 7.42 12.97
C ASP A 48 7.10 7.00 12.39
N THR A 49 8.08 6.73 13.26
CA THR A 49 9.45 6.37 12.87
C THR A 49 9.49 4.94 12.33
N PHE A 50 10.11 4.76 11.16
CA PHE A 50 10.29 3.42 10.61
C PHE A 50 11.29 2.61 11.45
N MET A 51 10.86 1.46 11.93
CA MET A 51 11.73 0.50 12.61
C MET A 51 12.39 -0.45 11.61
N GLU A 52 13.67 -0.74 11.79
CA GLU A 52 14.37 -1.74 10.98
C GLU A 52 13.66 -3.10 11.09
N ASN A 53 13.43 -3.74 9.94
CA ASN A 53 12.62 -4.97 9.76
C ASN A 53 11.09 -4.80 9.81
N ASP A 54 10.55 -3.58 9.83
CA ASP A 54 9.11 -3.37 9.65
C ASP A 54 8.67 -3.74 8.22
N ASN A 55 7.68 -4.62 8.12
CA ASN A 55 7.14 -5.18 6.88
C ASN A 55 5.75 -4.63 6.52
N THR A 56 5.25 -3.64 7.24
CA THR A 56 3.89 -3.08 7.13
C THR A 56 3.63 -2.62 5.71
N VAL A 57 4.47 -1.74 5.15
CA VAL A 57 4.34 -1.26 3.76
C VAL A 57 4.39 -2.42 2.78
N THR A 58 5.31 -3.36 2.94
CA THR A 58 5.44 -4.53 2.05
C THR A 58 4.17 -5.38 2.04
N MET A 59 3.57 -5.62 3.20
CA MET A 59 2.32 -6.35 3.34
C MET A 59 1.15 -5.60 2.69
N HIS A 60 1.08 -4.28 2.87
CA HIS A 60 0.05 -3.46 2.23
C HIS A 60 0.21 -3.39 0.70
N VAL A 61 1.43 -3.29 0.17
CA VAL A 61 1.71 -3.35 -1.27
C VAL A 61 1.34 -4.72 -1.84
N LYS A 62 1.59 -5.82 -1.10
CA LYS A 62 1.14 -7.16 -1.50
C LYS A 62 -0.39 -7.24 -1.59
N ASN A 63 -1.09 -6.69 -0.59
CA ASN A 63 -2.56 -6.65 -0.58
C ASN A 63 -3.11 -5.79 -1.72
N LEU A 64 -2.50 -4.63 -2.00
CA LEU A 64 -2.83 -3.78 -3.15
C LEU A 64 -2.71 -4.54 -4.46
N ARG A 65 -1.58 -5.22 -4.67
CA ARG A 65 -1.35 -6.02 -5.88
C ARG A 65 -2.43 -7.08 -6.04
N ASN A 66 -2.79 -7.80 -4.98
CA ASN A 66 -3.87 -8.76 -5.01
C ASN A 66 -5.22 -8.13 -5.40
N LYS A 67 -5.59 -6.99 -4.81
CA LYS A 67 -6.83 -6.25 -5.15
C LYS A 67 -6.85 -5.77 -6.60
N LEU A 68 -5.70 -5.34 -7.13
CA LEU A 68 -5.56 -4.85 -8.50
C LEU A 68 -5.40 -5.97 -9.55
N GLY A 69 -5.33 -7.24 -9.13
CA GLY A 69 -4.94 -8.34 -10.01
C GLY A 69 -3.52 -8.19 -10.58
N ASP A 70 -2.68 -7.41 -9.90
CA ASP A 70 -1.27 -7.19 -10.24
C ASP A 70 -0.39 -8.27 -9.58
N ASN A 71 0.80 -8.50 -10.13
CA ASN A 71 1.77 -9.39 -9.51
C ASN A 71 3.18 -8.84 -9.62
N ILE A 72 4.06 -9.27 -8.73
CA ILE A 72 5.45 -8.78 -8.67
C ILE A 72 6.21 -9.03 -9.98
N LYS A 73 5.92 -10.14 -10.67
CA LYS A 73 6.65 -10.57 -11.89
C LYS A 73 6.29 -9.73 -13.12
N LYS A 74 5.05 -9.25 -13.23
CA LYS A 74 4.52 -8.47 -14.35
C LYS A 74 4.35 -6.99 -14.01
N GLY A 75 4.28 -6.64 -12.72
CA GLY A 75 4.30 -5.29 -12.14
C GLY A 75 3.60 -4.24 -13.00
N LYS A 76 2.34 -4.49 -13.36
CA LYS A 76 1.61 -3.66 -14.33
C LYS A 76 1.32 -2.28 -13.75
N TYR A 77 0.97 -2.22 -12.46
CA TYR A 77 0.65 -0.96 -11.81
C TYR A 77 1.79 -0.55 -10.88
N ILE A 78 2.08 -1.38 -9.87
CA ILE A 78 3.09 -1.05 -8.87
C ILE A 78 4.38 -1.81 -9.19
N LYS A 79 5.42 -1.09 -9.59
CA LYS A 79 6.76 -1.66 -9.80
C LYS A 79 7.57 -1.68 -8.51
N THR A 80 8.26 -2.78 -8.27
CA THR A 80 9.31 -2.87 -7.25
C THR A 80 10.64 -2.46 -7.86
N ILE A 81 11.33 -1.51 -7.23
CA ILE A 81 12.72 -1.18 -7.50
C ILE A 81 13.55 -1.85 -6.40
N TRP A 82 14.18 -2.97 -6.74
CA TRP A 82 14.87 -3.83 -5.78
C TRP A 82 15.92 -3.05 -4.98
N GLY A 83 15.87 -3.18 -3.64
CA GLY A 83 16.75 -2.46 -2.72
C GLY A 83 16.43 -0.97 -2.53
N VAL A 84 15.42 -0.42 -3.23
CA VAL A 84 15.10 1.01 -3.17
C VAL A 84 13.66 1.24 -2.69
N GLY A 85 12.66 0.62 -3.32
CA GLY A 85 11.26 0.86 -2.97
C GLY A 85 10.26 0.59 -4.09
N TYR A 86 9.23 1.44 -4.19
CA TYR A 86 8.09 1.26 -5.09
C TYR A 86 7.83 2.50 -5.94
N LYS A 87 7.30 2.29 -7.15
CA LYS A 87 6.79 3.36 -8.01
C LYS A 87 5.62 2.90 -8.89
N ILE A 88 4.86 3.86 -9.39
CA ILE A 88 3.96 3.71 -10.53
C ILE A 88 4.62 4.41 -11.72
N GLU A 89 4.61 3.81 -12.91
CA GLU A 89 5.19 4.45 -14.11
C GLU A 89 4.28 5.52 -14.70
N ASN A 90 4.87 6.43 -15.46
CA ASN A 90 4.11 7.44 -16.22
C ASN A 90 3.28 6.81 -17.35
N ASP A 91 3.72 5.67 -17.89
CA ASP A 91 3.22 5.09 -19.14
C ASP A 91 2.09 4.06 -18.96
N ILE A 92 1.34 4.13 -17.85
CA ILE A 92 0.11 3.33 -17.64
C ILE A 92 -1.09 4.06 -18.21
#